data_AF-Q0SUG0-F1
#
_entry.id   AF-Q0SUG0-F1
#
_cell.length_a   1.000
_cell.length_b   1.000
_cell.length_c   1.000
_cell.angle_alpha   90.00
_cell.angle_beta   90.00
_cell.angle_gamma   90.00
#
_symmetry.space_group_name_H-M   'P 1'
#
loop_
_entity.id
_entity.type
_entity.pdbx_description
1 polymer ?
#
loop_
_entity_poly.entity_id
_entity_poly.type
_entity_poly.pdbx_seq_one_letter_code
_entity_poly.pdbx_strand_id
1 'polypeptide(L)' 'MASFNKQYNGKFIFEITIVKGYNDDPESVNKLKEVIKTICPNEVIVARIDDDIFKKKLGISDERFEEISRELLNVNC' A
#
# COMPACT_ATOMS: atom_id res chain seq x y z
N MET A 1 -14.09 -6.80 5.01
CA MET A 1 -13.31 -6.88 3.76
C MET A 1 -12.87 -8.30 3.46
N ALA A 2 -12.18 -9.01 4.37
CA ALA A 2 -11.83 -10.43 4.18
C ALA A 2 -13.04 -11.35 3.86
N SER A 3 -14.14 -11.22 4.60
CA SER A 3 -15.38 -11.97 4.32
C SER A 3 -16.08 -11.54 3.03
N PHE A 4 -15.88 -10.29 2.60
CA PHE A 4 -16.45 -9.76 1.36
C PHE A 4 -15.70 -10.33 0.16
N ASN A 5 -14.37 -10.37 0.23
CA ASN A 5 -13.53 -10.95 -0.82
C ASN A 5 -13.91 -12.42 -1.14
N LYS A 6 -14.20 -13.23 -0.11
CA LYS A 6 -14.65 -14.62 -0.30
C LYS A 6 -15.99 -14.77 -1.05
N GLN A 7 -16.82 -13.73 -1.05
CA GLN A 7 -18.18 -13.76 -1.63
C GLN A 7 -18.25 -12.99 -2.95
N TYR A 8 -17.19 -12.24 -3.29
CA TYR A 8 -17.16 -11.37 -4.44
C TYR A 8 -16.44 -12.08 -5.60
N ASN A 9 -17.13 -12.27 -6.72
CA ASN A 9 -16.56 -12.91 -7.91
C ASN A 9 -15.79 -11.94 -8.83
N GLY A 10 -15.69 -10.66 -8.47
CA GLY A 10 -14.89 -9.69 -9.22
C GLY A 10 -13.44 -9.64 -8.72
N LYS A 11 -12.64 -8.78 -9.35
CA LYS A 11 -11.26 -8.53 -8.91
C LYS A 11 -11.25 -7.51 -7.78
N PHE A 12 -10.74 -7.89 -6.62
CA PHE A 12 -10.50 -6.99 -5.51
C PHE A 12 -9.09 -6.41 -5.61
N ILE A 13 -9.01 -5.13 -6.00
CA ILE A 13 -7.76 -4.37 -6.10
C ILE A 13 -7.61 -3.54 -4.82
N PHE A 14 -6.44 -3.63 -4.18
CA PHE A 14 -6.11 -2.85 -3.01
C PHE A 14 -5.01 -1.83 -3.33
N GLU A 15 -5.42 -0.57 -3.50
CA GLU A 15 -4.50 0.54 -3.74
C GLU A 15 -4.07 1.19 -2.42
N ILE A 16 -2.76 1.38 -2.26
CA ILE A 16 -2.13 1.95 -1.07
C ILE A 16 -1.35 3.19 -1.51
N THR A 17 -1.80 4.37 -1.12
CA THR A 17 -1.02 5.61 -1.32
C THR A 17 -0.08 5.82 -0.13
N ILE A 18 1.23 5.87 -0.41
CA ILE A 18 2.26 6.17 0.58
C ILE A 18 2.43 7.69 0.71
N VAL A 19 2.35 8.16 1.95
CA VAL A 19 2.39 9.57 2.34
C VAL A 19 3.44 9.77 3.43
N LYS A 20 4.35 10.72 3.18
CA LYS A 20 5.45 11.02 4.08
C LYS A 20 4.95 11.46 5.47
N GLY A 21 5.45 10.81 6.52
CA GLY A 21 5.10 11.08 7.92
C GLY A 21 3.78 10.47 8.40
N TYR A 22 3.12 9.64 7.58
CA TYR A 22 1.84 9.02 7.92
C TYR A 22 1.87 7.50 7.89
N ASN A 23 2.37 6.92 6.80
CA ASN A 23 2.40 5.47 6.60
C ASN A 23 3.70 4.98 5.95
N ASP A 24 4.75 5.82 5.97
CA ASP A 24 6.08 5.51 5.45
C ASP A 24 7.04 4.98 6.52
N ASP A 25 6.62 4.92 7.79
CA ASP A 25 7.39 4.34 8.88
C ASP A 25 7.29 2.80 8.92
N PRO A 26 8.30 2.10 9.48
CA PRO A 26 8.33 0.64 9.49
C PRO A 26 7.16 -0.04 10.21
N GLU A 27 6.58 0.60 11.24
CA GLU A 27 5.45 0.04 11.98
C GLU A 27 4.18 0.04 11.10
N SER A 28 3.92 1.17 10.45
CA SER A 28 2.83 1.32 9.49
C SER A 28 2.97 0.38 8.30
N VAL A 29 4.17 0.25 7.74
CA VAL A 29 4.45 -0.69 6.64
C VAL A 29 4.16 -2.13 7.06
N ASN A 30 4.58 -2.54 8.26
CA ASN A 30 4.27 -3.88 8.76
C ASN A 30 2.77 -4.11 8.98
N LYS A 31 2.03 -3.12 9.48
CA LYS A 31 0.56 -3.21 9.58
C LYS A 31 -0.09 -3.39 8.21
N LEU A 32 0.38 -2.68 7.19
CA LEU A 32 -0.12 -2.83 5.81
C LEU A 32 0.13 -4.24 5.28
N LYS A 33 1.30 -4.85 5.55
CA LYS A 33 1.57 -6.25 5.19
C LYS A 33 0.57 -7.21 5.83
N GLU A 34 0.27 -7.04 7.11
CA GLU A 34 -0.72 -7.88 7.82
C GLU A 34 -2.13 -7.70 7.26
N VAL A 35 -2.49 -6.46 6.87
CA VAL A 35 -3.76 -6.18 6.19
C VAL A 35 -3.84 -6.88 4.83
N ILE A 36 -2.79 -6.81 4.01
CA ILE A 36 -2.71 -7.50 2.70
C ILE A 36 -2.95 -8.99 2.89
N LYS A 37 -2.26 -9.65 3.83
CA LYS A 37 -2.46 -11.08 4.14
C LYS A 37 -3.89 -11.39 4.58
N THR A 38 -4.47 -10.52 5.40
CA THR A 38 -5.80 -10.74 5.97
C THR A 38 -6.91 -10.61 4.92
N ILE A 39 -6.82 -9.59 4.07
CA ILE A 39 -7.86 -9.32 3.06
C ILE A 39 -7.63 -10.12 1.78
N CYS A 40 -6.39 -10.54 1.52
CA CYS A 40 -5.92 -11.25 0.35
C CYS A 40 -6.46 -10.72 -0.99
N PRO A 41 -6.07 -9.50 -1.40
CA PRO A 41 -6.56 -8.93 -2.65
C PRO A 41 -6.02 -9.67 -3.87
N ASN A 42 -6.70 -9.55 -5.00
CA ASN A 42 -6.20 -10.08 -6.28
C ASN A 42 -4.99 -9.29 -6.79
N GLU A 43 -4.93 -8.01 -6.44
CA GLU A 43 -3.88 -7.10 -6.88
C GLU A 43 -3.63 -6.04 -5.80
N VAL A 44 -2.36 -5.74 -5.56
CA VAL A 44 -1.93 -4.63 -4.69
C VAL A 44 -1.26 -3.59 -5.57
N ILE A 45 -1.72 -2.34 -5.48
CA ILE A 45 -1.13 -1.20 -6.20
C ILE A 45 -0.54 -0.27 -5.16
N VAL A 46 0.74 0.06 -5.28
CA VAL A 46 1.40 1.04 -4.41
C VAL A 46 1.55 2.34 -5.18
N ALA A 47 0.92 3.39 -4.68
CA ALA A 47 0.89 4.71 -5.28
C ALA A 47 1.56 5.73 -4.34
N ARG A 48 1.91 6.90 -4.89
CA ARG A 48 2.39 8.06 -4.13
C ARG A 48 1.76 9.32 -4.69
N ILE A 49 1.71 10.36 -3.86
CA ILE A 49 1.23 11.67 -4.30
C ILE A 49 2.26 12.27 -5.27
N ASP A 50 1.85 12.50 -6.51
CA ASP A 50 2.69 13.11 -7.56
C ASP A 50 2.26 14.54 -7.93
N ASP A 51 1.20 15.07 -7.30
CA ASP A 51 0.80 16.46 -7.48
C ASP A 51 1.88 17.42 -6.95
N ASP A 52 2.38 18.30 -7.82
CA ASP A 52 3.45 19.26 -7.54
C ASP A 52 3.18 20.14 -6.29
N ILE A 53 1.90 20.45 -6.03
CA ILE A 53 1.47 21.25 -4.88
C ILE A 53 1.78 20.53 -3.56
N PHE A 54 1.63 19.21 -3.52
CA PHE A 54 1.73 18.41 -2.29
C PHE A 54 3.07 17.69 -2.16
N LYS A 55 3.80 17.50 -3.27
CA LYS A 55 5.09 16.80 -3.31
C LYS A 55 6.11 17.32 -2.30
N LYS A 56 6.15 18.63 -2.06
CA LYS A 56 7.09 19.25 -1.09
C LYS A 56 6.85 18.87 0.37
N LYS A 57 5.60 18.63 0.77
CA LYS A 57 5.24 18.34 2.18
C LYS A 57 4.92 16.86 2.41
N LEU A 58 4.19 16.25 1.49
CA LEU A 58 3.60 14.92 1.63
C LEU A 58 4.23 13.88 0.68
N GLY A 59 5.02 14.34 -0.30
CA GLY A 59 5.76 13.47 -1.19
C GLY A 59 6.87 12.74 -0.46
N ILE A 60 7.04 11.47 -0.81
CA ILE A 60 8.09 10.59 -0.30
C ILE A 60 9.26 10.55 -1.30
N SER A 61 10.48 10.32 -0.81
CA SER A 61 11.64 10.15 -1.69
C SER A 61 11.49 8.90 -2.57
N ASP A 62 12.11 8.91 -3.75
CA ASP A 62 12.11 7.76 -4.66
C ASP A 62 12.66 6.51 -3.96
N GLU A 63 13.78 6.62 -3.27
CA GLU A 63 14.42 5.51 -2.55
C GLU A 63 13.48 4.85 -1.53
N ARG A 64 12.83 5.65 -0.69
CA ARG A 64 11.94 5.14 0.35
C ARG A 64 10.66 4.57 -0.24
N PHE A 65 10.14 5.20 -1.30
CA PHE A 65 8.98 4.69 -2.01
C PHE A 65 9.25 3.31 -2.64
N GLU A 66 10.41 3.14 -3.30
CA GLU A 66 10.81 1.86 -3.89
C GLU A 66 11.00 0.77 -2.84
N GLU A 67 11.61 1.11 -1.69
CA GLU A 67 11.78 0.20 -0.55
C GLU A 67 10.41 -0.32 -0.07
N ILE A 68 9.50 0.59 0.26
CA ILE A 68 8.16 0.25 0.75
C ILE A 68 7.36 -0.52 -0.31
N SER A 69 7.45 -0.11 -1.56
CA SER A 69 6.76 -0.79 -2.67
C SER A 69 7.20 -2.24 -2.78
N ARG A 70 8.52 -2.49 -2.71
CA ARG A 70 9.07 -3.84 -2.73
C ARG A 70 8.60 -4.66 -1.52
N GLU A 71 8.58 -4.06 -0.35
CA GLU A 71 8.12 -4.72 0.88
C GLU A 71 6.65 -5.13 0.84
N LEU A 72 5.77 -4.30 0.25
CA LEU A 72 4.33 -4.56 0.17
C LEU A 72 3.98 -5.52 -0.99
N LEU A 73 4.64 -5.39 -2.14
CA LEU A 73 4.37 -6.22 -3.32
C LEU A 73 4.91 -7.66 -3.18
N ASN A 74 5.89 -7.88 -2.29
CA ASN A 74 6.38 -9.22 -1.96
C ASN A 74 5.52 -9.96 -0.93
N VAL A 75 4.44 -9.35 -0.44
CA VAL A 75 3.51 -10.02 0.47
C VAL A 75 2.61 -10.95 -0.33
N ASN A 76 2.82 -12.24 -0.13
CA ASN A 76 1.95 -13.26 -0.69
C ASN A 76 0.76 -13.52 0.25
N CYS A 77 -0.39 -13.79 -0.36
CA CYS A 77 -1.35 -14.72 0.20
C CYS A 77 -0.90 -16.17 -0.09
#